data_AF-A0A6A3JHD6-F1
#
_entry.id   AF-A0A6A3JHD6-F1
#
_cell.length_a   1.000
_cell.length_b   1.000
_cell.length_c   1.000
_cell.angle_alpha   90.00
_cell.angle_beta   90.00
_cell.angle_gamma   90.00
#
_symmetry.space_group_name_H-M   'P 1'
#
loop_
_entity.id
_entity.type
_entity.pdbx_description
1 polymer ?
#
loop_
_entity_poly.entity_id
_entity_poly.type
_entity_poly.pdbx_seq_one_letter_code
_entity_poly.pdbx_strand_id
1 'polypeptide(L)'
;MSKSKLSDSVVDKLSFHGNKNLFAAYKEKLKAHLKAMSDALVVTELQAKRRRPVARYEDALVQEPVLEEPGPGASVEDQEYYALQVAFANNQQSHIKNLFNLTLPSGFVDDKLMQKPVHKIWRAIEKLYGLNTASRVVELAVDSA
;
A
#
# COMPACT_ATOMS: atom_id res chain seq x y z
N MET A 1 1.68 10.90 22.26
CA MET A 1 1.33 9.86 21.28
C MET A 1 0.58 10.51 20.13
N SER A 2 1.26 10.82 19.02
CA SER A 2 0.60 11.40 17.85
C SER A 2 -0.21 10.31 17.14
N LYS A 3 -1.54 10.42 17.21
CA LYS A 3 -2.43 9.71 16.30
C LYS A 3 -1.96 10.05 14.89
N SER A 4 -1.59 9.05 14.09
CA SER A 4 -1.22 9.25 12.68
C SER A 4 -2.47 9.62 11.88
N LYS A 5 -2.97 10.84 12.07
CA LYS A 5 -3.96 11.42 11.18
C LYS A 5 -3.21 11.64 9.87
N LEU A 6 -3.62 10.95 8.81
CA LEU A 6 -3.24 11.31 7.45
C LEU A 6 -3.51 12.81 7.30
N SER A 7 -2.51 13.58 6.89
CA SER A 7 -2.72 15.02 6.73
C SER A 7 -3.70 15.25 5.59
N ASP A 8 -4.58 16.23 5.74
CA ASP A 8 -5.58 16.56 4.72
C ASP A 8 -4.90 16.82 3.35
N SER A 9 -3.68 17.39 3.36
CA SER A 9 -2.85 17.57 2.16
C SER A 9 -2.47 16.26 1.44
N VAL A 10 -2.20 15.18 2.18
CA VAL A 10 -1.89 13.87 1.58
C VAL A 10 -3.14 13.25 0.98
N VAL A 11 -4.27 13.35 1.70
CA VAL A 11 -5.56 12.86 1.20
C VAL A 11 -5.94 13.58 -0.09
N ASP A 12 -5.90 14.92 -0.10
CA ASP A 12 -6.22 15.72 -1.29
C ASP A 12 -5.36 15.38 -2.50
N LYS A 13 -4.05 15.17 -2.30
CA LYS A 13 -3.11 14.82 -3.38
C LYS A 13 -3.32 13.42 -3.95
N LEU A 14 -3.84 12.50 -3.13
CA LEU A 14 -4.05 11.11 -3.46
C LEU A 14 -5.51 10.79 -3.81
N SER A 15 -6.44 11.73 -3.65
CA SER A 15 -7.84 11.55 -4.04
C SER A 15 -7.98 11.14 -5.51
N PHE A 16 -8.69 10.04 -5.72
CA PHE A 16 -9.03 9.48 -7.00
C PHE A 16 -10.54 9.56 -7.21
N HIS A 17 -10.96 10.30 -8.22
CA HIS A 17 -12.37 10.56 -8.51
C HIS A 17 -13.00 9.52 -9.46
N GLY A 18 -12.39 8.34 -9.61
CA GLY A 18 -12.95 7.23 -10.39
C GLY A 18 -12.75 7.29 -11.91
N ASN A 19 -12.08 8.31 -12.45
CA ASN A 19 -11.81 8.38 -13.89
C ASN A 19 -10.71 7.37 -14.29
N LYS A 20 -11.12 6.33 -15.02
CA LYS A 20 -10.22 5.26 -15.53
C LYS A 20 -9.01 5.79 -16.30
N ASN A 21 -9.17 6.88 -17.05
CA ASN A 21 -8.07 7.47 -17.83
C ASN A 21 -6.96 8.08 -16.95
N LEU A 22 -7.27 8.38 -15.69
CA LEU A 22 -6.34 8.95 -14.72
C LEU A 22 -5.84 7.90 -13.72
N PHE A 23 -6.31 6.65 -13.83
CA PHE A 23 -5.95 5.60 -12.89
C PHE A 23 -4.45 5.27 -12.89
N ALA A 24 -3.81 5.28 -14.06
CA ALA A 24 -2.36 5.08 -14.16
C ALA A 24 -1.58 6.15 -13.37
N ALA A 25 -1.97 7.42 -13.51
CA ALA A 25 -1.36 8.52 -12.77
C ALA A 25 -1.61 8.42 -11.26
N TYR A 26 -2.83 8.04 -10.85
CA TYR A 26 -3.15 7.77 -9.44
C TYR A 26 -2.28 6.64 -8.87
N LYS A 27 -2.16 5.51 -9.60
CA LYS A 27 -1.35 4.36 -9.20
C LYS A 27 0.11 4.75 -8.96
N GLU A 28 0.71 5.54 -9.85
CA GLU A 28 2.09 6.01 -9.68
C GLU A 28 2.24 6.94 -8.47
N LYS A 29 1.29 7.86 -8.27
CA LYS A 29 1.29 8.74 -7.07
C LYS A 29 1.17 7.95 -5.77
N LEU A 30 0.25 6.97 -5.73
CA LEU A 30 0.08 6.09 -4.58
C LEU A 30 1.36 5.32 -4.28
N LYS A 31 1.94 4.65 -5.27
CA LYS A 31 3.20 3.89 -5.10
C LYS A 31 4.34 4.78 -4.62
N ALA A 32 4.50 5.98 -5.20
CA ALA A 32 5.53 6.92 -4.78
C ALA A 32 5.34 7.36 -3.32
N HIS A 33 4.10 7.61 -2.89
CA HIS A 33 3.80 7.94 -1.50
C HIS A 33 4.14 6.79 -0.54
N LEU A 34 3.72 5.57 -0.87
CA LEU A 34 4.01 4.38 -0.06
C LEU A 34 5.53 4.15 0.06
N LYS A 35 6.26 4.29 -1.04
CA LYS A 35 7.72 4.20 -1.04
C LYS A 35 8.37 5.25 -0.12
N ALA A 36 7.91 6.51 -0.19
CA ALA A 36 8.41 7.57 0.67
C ALA A 36 8.15 7.28 2.16
N MET A 37 7.02 6.66 2.51
CA MET A 37 6.73 6.22 3.87
C MET A 37 7.67 5.08 4.32
N SER A 38 7.91 4.10 3.46
CA SER A 38 8.88 3.03 3.74
C SER A 38 10.27 3.59 4.00
N ASP A 39 10.73 4.54 3.18
CA ASP A 39 12.04 5.15 3.33
C ASP A 39 12.14 5.99 4.62
N ALA A 40 11.08 6.74 4.97
CA ALA A 40 11.01 7.48 6.23
C ALA A 40 11.04 6.55 7.47
N LEU A 41 10.36 5.41 7.40
CA LEU A 41 10.38 4.40 8.47
C LEU A 41 11.79 3.80 8.63
N VAL A 42 12.45 3.46 7.51
CA VAL A 42 13.84 2.98 7.53
C VAL A 42 14.77 4.00 8.18
N VAL A 43 14.66 5.28 7.82
CA VAL A 43 15.47 6.35 8.43
C VAL A 43 15.23 6.43 9.94
N THR A 44 13.97 6.38 10.38
CA THR A 44 13.59 6.44 11.79
C THR A 44 14.21 5.28 12.59
N GLU A 45 14.11 4.04 12.09
CA GLU A 45 14.68 2.88 12.76
C GLU A 45 16.21 2.92 12.81
N LEU A 46 16.86 3.36 11.72
CA LEU A 46 18.32 3.51 11.69
C LEU A 46 18.82 4.60 12.64
N GLN A 47 18.10 5.72 12.77
CA GLN A 47 18.41 6.77 13.76
C GLN A 47 18.27 6.26 15.20
N ALA A 48 17.31 5.35 15.43
CA ALA A 48 17.15 4.66 16.71
C ALA A 48 18.14 3.51 16.93
N LYS A 49 19.13 3.31 16.02
CA LYS A 49 20.10 2.19 16.02
C LYS A 49 19.44 0.81 16.03
N ARG A 50 18.26 0.69 15.44
CA ARG A 50 17.54 -0.58 15.30
C ARG A 50 17.76 -1.20 13.92
N ARG A 51 17.45 -2.48 13.84
CA ARG A 51 17.43 -3.23 12.57
C ARG A 51 16.34 -2.68 11.65
N ARG A 52 16.56 -2.73 10.34
CA ARG A 52 15.62 -2.21 9.34
C ARG A 52 14.28 -2.99 9.38
N PRO A 53 13.15 -2.34 9.06
CA PRO A 53 11.92 -3.05 8.75
C PRO A 53 12.11 -3.98 7.54
N VAL A 54 11.60 -5.20 7.63
CA VAL A 54 11.59 -6.20 6.56
C VAL A 54 10.49 -5.88 5.55
N ALA A 55 9.29 -5.56 6.05
CA ALA A 55 8.14 -5.21 5.22
C ALA A 55 8.20 -3.75 4.75
N ARG A 56 7.80 -3.51 3.51
CA ARG A 56 7.64 -2.18 2.92
C ARG A 56 6.18 -1.93 2.55
N TYR A 57 5.75 -0.67 2.65
CA TYR A 57 4.38 -0.26 2.35
C TYR A 57 3.99 -0.58 0.89
N GLU A 58 4.86 -0.32 -0.08
CA GLU A 58 4.57 -0.54 -1.50
C GLU A 58 4.43 -2.03 -1.85
N ASP A 59 5.13 -2.92 -1.13
CA ASP A 59 5.09 -4.37 -1.37
C ASP A 59 3.76 -4.98 -0.92
N ALA A 60 3.08 -4.35 0.05
CA ALA A 60 1.76 -4.77 0.53
C ALA A 60 0.67 -4.70 -0.57
N LEU A 61 0.90 -3.92 -1.64
CA LEU A 61 0.03 -3.90 -2.82
C LEU A 61 0.16 -5.18 -3.67
N VAL A 62 1.29 -5.89 -3.58
CA VAL A 62 1.62 -7.06 -4.40
C VAL A 62 1.29 -8.36 -3.67
N GLN A 63 1.68 -8.44 -2.40
CA GLN A 63 1.58 -9.64 -1.58
C GLN A 63 1.48 -9.32 -0.08
N GLU A 64 1.21 -10.35 0.72
CA GLU A 64 1.37 -10.25 2.17
C GLU A 64 2.85 -10.25 2.57
N PRO A 65 3.20 -9.52 3.64
CA PRO A 65 4.56 -9.54 4.16
C PRO A 65 4.89 -10.94 4.69
N VAL A 66 6.04 -11.46 4.27
CA VAL A 66 6.59 -12.71 4.78
C VAL A 66 7.56 -12.38 5.89
N LEU A 67 7.25 -12.80 7.12
CA LEU A 67 8.08 -12.62 8.30
C LEU A 67 8.52 -13.99 8.80
N GLU A 68 9.83 -14.15 9.03
CA GLU A 68 10.38 -15.39 9.55
C GLU A 68 10.21 -15.42 11.07
N GLU A 69 9.51 -16.45 11.55
CA GLU A 69 9.34 -16.67 12.99
C GLU A 69 10.67 -17.07 13.64
N PRO A 70 11.01 -16.52 14.83
CA PRO A 70 12.19 -16.93 15.55
C PRO A 70 12.13 -18.42 15.92
N GLY A 71 13.21 -19.14 15.63
CA GLY A 71 13.32 -20.56 15.94
C GLY A 71 13.43 -20.88 17.43
N PRO A 72 13.33 -22.16 17.82
CA PRO A 72 13.56 -22.60 19.19
C PRO A 72 14.95 -22.16 19.69
N GLY A 73 15.00 -21.47 20.83
CA GLY A 73 16.25 -20.95 21.40
C GLY A 73 16.65 -19.56 20.90
N ALA A 74 15.82 -18.88 20.12
CA ALA A 74 16.03 -17.48 19.75
C ALA A 74 16.21 -16.58 20.98
N SER A 75 17.08 -15.59 20.85
CA SER A 75 17.34 -14.62 21.91
C SER A 75 16.09 -13.75 22.18
N VAL A 76 16.02 -13.14 23.36
CA VAL A 76 14.97 -12.16 23.67
C VAL A 76 14.97 -11.01 22.66
N GLU A 77 16.15 -10.55 22.24
CA GLU A 77 16.28 -9.49 21.23
C GLU A 77 15.66 -9.89 19.89
N ASP A 78 15.85 -11.14 19.45
CA ASP A 78 15.27 -11.63 18.19
C ASP A 78 13.74 -11.79 18.30
N GLN A 79 13.23 -12.17 19.47
CA GLN A 79 11.78 -12.21 19.72
C GLN A 79 11.16 -10.81 19.71
N GLU A 80 11.78 -9.84 20.39
CA GLU A 80 11.35 -8.44 20.39
C GLU A 80 11.41 -7.84 19.00
N TYR A 81 12.47 -8.13 18.24
CA TYR A 81 12.60 -7.69 16.86
C TYR A 81 11.50 -8.28 15.97
N TYR A 82 11.21 -9.58 16.09
CA TYR A 82 10.11 -10.20 15.36
C TYR A 82 8.76 -9.56 15.69
N ALA A 83 8.45 -9.34 16.97
CA ALA A 83 7.22 -8.67 17.39
C ALA A 83 7.10 -7.26 16.80
N LEU A 84 8.22 -6.52 16.73
CA LEU A 84 8.28 -5.21 16.08
C LEU A 84 8.02 -5.30 14.57
N GLN A 85 8.57 -6.31 13.88
CA GLN A 85 8.29 -6.54 12.45
C GLN A 85 6.81 -6.84 12.19
N VAL A 86 6.19 -7.67 13.03
CA VAL A 86 4.75 -7.95 12.97
C VAL A 86 3.94 -6.67 13.17
N ALA A 87 4.31 -5.84 14.14
CA ALA A 87 3.66 -4.56 14.38
C ALA A 87 3.79 -3.60 13.18
N PHE A 88 4.97 -3.52 12.55
CA PHE A 88 5.15 -2.73 11.32
C PHE A 88 4.28 -3.23 10.18
N ALA A 89 4.26 -4.54 9.91
CA ALA A 89 3.44 -5.14 8.87
C ALA A 89 1.94 -4.83 9.06
N ASN A 90 1.43 -4.96 10.30
CA ASN A 90 0.04 -4.68 10.62
C ASN A 90 -0.29 -3.18 10.49
N ASN A 91 0.61 -2.31 10.94
CA ASN A 91 0.46 -0.86 10.80
C ASN A 91 0.47 -0.42 9.33
N GLN A 92 1.35 -1.01 8.51
CA GLN A 92 1.42 -0.77 7.08
C GLN A 92 0.10 -1.11 6.39
N GLN A 93 -0.43 -2.31 6.65
CA GLN A 93 -1.70 -2.73 6.06
C GLN A 93 -2.86 -1.83 6.48
N SER A 94 -2.97 -1.51 7.76
CA SER A 94 -4.03 -0.64 8.30
C SER A 94 -3.97 0.76 7.71
N HIS A 95 -2.77 1.31 7.54
CA HIS A 95 -2.58 2.63 6.96
C HIS A 95 -3.02 2.67 5.48
N ILE A 96 -2.62 1.68 4.68
CA ILE A 96 -3.00 1.62 3.26
C ILE A 96 -4.51 1.44 3.11
N LYS A 97 -5.12 0.60 3.94
CA LYS A 97 -6.58 0.46 4.04
C LYS A 97 -7.26 1.79 4.33
N ASN A 98 -6.78 2.53 5.33
CA ASN A 98 -7.32 3.85 5.64
C ASN A 98 -7.14 4.83 4.47
N LEU A 99 -6.00 4.77 3.78
CA LEU A 99 -5.75 5.58 2.59
C LEU A 99 -6.76 5.27 1.47
N PHE A 100 -7.06 3.99 1.22
CA PHE A 100 -8.09 3.60 0.26
C PHE A 100 -9.47 4.15 0.65
N ASN A 101 -9.87 4.04 1.92
CA ASN A 101 -11.15 4.58 2.39
C ASN A 101 -11.27 6.10 2.19
N LEU A 102 -10.16 6.83 2.33
CA LEU A 102 -10.15 8.29 2.24
C LEU A 102 -9.96 8.82 0.82
N THR A 103 -9.33 8.05 -0.06
CA THR A 103 -8.89 8.53 -1.38
C THR A 103 -9.64 7.91 -2.54
N LEU A 104 -10.38 6.82 -2.34
CA LEU A 104 -11.20 6.22 -3.39
C LEU A 104 -12.63 6.80 -3.35
N PRO A 105 -13.37 6.71 -4.47
CA PRO A 105 -14.77 7.14 -4.50
C PRO A 105 -15.59 6.42 -3.42
N SER A 106 -16.54 7.13 -2.81
CA SER A 106 -17.42 6.56 -1.79
C SER A 106 -18.20 5.37 -2.33
N GLY A 107 -18.38 4.34 -1.48
CA GLY A 107 -19.06 3.11 -1.86
C GLY A 107 -18.23 2.14 -2.72
N PHE A 108 -16.97 2.47 -3.05
CA PHE A 108 -16.10 1.55 -3.78
C PHE A 108 -15.58 0.41 -2.90
N VAL A 109 -15.05 0.72 -1.70
CA VAL A 109 -14.62 -0.31 -0.75
C VAL A 109 -15.72 -0.52 0.28
N ASP A 110 -16.43 -1.64 0.17
CA ASP A 110 -17.34 -2.08 1.22
C ASP A 110 -16.56 -2.69 2.40
N ASP A 111 -17.23 -2.83 3.54
CA ASP A 111 -16.62 -3.39 4.75
C ASP A 111 -16.03 -4.78 4.51
N LYS A 112 -16.68 -5.59 3.66
CA LYS A 112 -16.27 -6.96 3.35
C LYS A 112 -14.95 -7.00 2.57
N LEU A 113 -14.77 -6.09 1.61
CA LEU A 113 -13.55 -5.92 0.85
C LEU A 113 -12.46 -5.34 1.75
N MET A 114 -12.78 -4.40 2.64
CA MET A 114 -11.84 -3.83 3.61
C MET A 114 -11.28 -4.85 4.62
N GLN A 115 -12.01 -5.93 4.90
CA GLN A 115 -11.49 -7.06 5.69
C GLN A 115 -10.43 -7.89 4.97
N LYS A 116 -10.28 -7.75 3.64
CA LYS A 116 -9.29 -8.51 2.87
C LYS A 116 -7.87 -7.95 3.05
N PRO A 117 -6.84 -8.77 2.76
CA PRO A 117 -5.47 -8.28 2.67
C PRO A 117 -5.32 -7.18 1.61
N VAL A 118 -4.40 -6.23 1.84
CA VAL A 118 -4.20 -5.05 0.97
C VAL A 118 -4.03 -5.44 -0.50
N HIS A 119 -3.20 -6.44 -0.80
CA HIS A 119 -2.96 -6.87 -2.18
C HIS A 119 -4.22 -7.40 -2.88
N LYS A 120 -5.19 -7.96 -2.15
CA LYS A 120 -6.48 -8.38 -2.72
C LYS A 120 -7.38 -7.19 -3.03
N ILE A 121 -7.42 -6.21 -2.13
CA ILE A 121 -8.15 -4.94 -2.35
C ILE A 121 -7.55 -4.23 -3.57
N TRP A 122 -6.22 -4.12 -3.61
CA TRP A 122 -5.50 -3.49 -4.71
C TRP A 122 -5.77 -4.16 -6.06
N ARG A 123 -5.72 -5.50 -6.14
CA ARG A 123 -6.08 -6.22 -7.37
C ARG A 123 -7.52 -5.96 -7.82
N ALA A 124 -8.47 -5.79 -6.88
CA ALA A 124 -9.84 -5.44 -7.22
C ALA A 124 -9.94 -4.02 -7.80
N ILE A 125 -9.22 -3.06 -7.22
CA ILE A 125 -9.09 -1.69 -7.75
C ILE A 125 -8.52 -1.71 -9.18
N GLU A 126 -7.41 -2.42 -9.37
CA GLU A 126 -6.75 -2.53 -10.68
C GLU A 126 -7.65 -3.20 -11.72
N LYS A 127 -8.41 -4.22 -11.35
CA LYS A 127 -9.36 -4.86 -12.26
C LYS A 127 -10.48 -3.90 -12.69
N LEU A 128 -10.96 -3.04 -11.79
CA LEU A 128 -12.03 -2.12 -12.11
C LEU A 128 -11.57 -0.96 -13.00
N TYR A 129 -10.41 -0.36 -12.67
CA TYR A 129 -9.96 0.89 -13.28
C TYR A 129 -8.81 0.73 -14.27
N GLY A 130 -8.06 -0.37 -14.21
CA GLY A 130 -6.89 -0.63 -15.05
C GLY A 130 -7.17 -1.17 -16.46
N LEU A 131 -8.42 -1.55 -16.76
CA LEU A 131 -8.78 -2.16 -18.05
C LEU A 131 -8.67 -1.23 -19.28
N ASN A 132 -8.51 0.08 -19.09
CA ASN A 132 -8.52 1.02 -20.21
C ASN A 132 -7.16 1.22 -20.91
N THR A 133 -6.05 0.66 -20.41
CA THR A 133 -4.73 0.87 -21.05
C THR A 133 -4.41 -0.16 -22.13
N ALA A 134 -5.00 -1.36 -22.09
CA ALA A 134 -4.75 -2.40 -23.10
C ALA A 134 -5.69 -2.29 -24.32
N SER A 135 -6.96 -1.92 -24.14
CA SER A 135 -7.90 -1.80 -25.27
C SER A 135 -7.64 -0.57 -26.15
N ARG A 136 -7.09 0.52 -25.63
CA ARG A 136 -6.92 1.77 -26.41
C ARG A 136 -5.74 1.75 -27.39
N VAL A 137 -4.84 0.76 -27.28
CA VAL A 137 -3.73 0.58 -28.24
C VAL A 137 -4.17 -0.24 -29.46
N VAL A 138 -5.23 -1.04 -29.33
CA VAL A 138 -5.69 -1.91 -30.43
C VAL A 138 -6.63 -1.16 -31.39
N GLU A 139 -7.43 -0.19 -30.93
CA GLU A 139 -8.31 0.57 -31.83
C GLU A 139 -7.58 1.57 -32.74
N LEU A 140 -6.40 2.08 -32.36
CA LEU A 140 -5.62 3.00 -33.21
C LEU A 140 -4.79 2.28 -34.29
N ALA A 141 -4.74 0.95 -34.28
CA ALA A 141 -3.98 0.15 -35.26
C ALA A 141 -4.87 -0.55 -36.30
N VAL A 142 -6.21 -0.49 -36.15
CA VAL A 142 -7.15 -1.16 -37.06
C VAL A 142 -7.72 -0.20 -38.11
N ASP A 143 -7.65 1.13 -37.91
CA ASP A 143 -8.10 2.13 -38.88
C ASP A 143 -7.02 2.54 -39.92
N SER A 144 -6.03 1.69 -40.19
CA SER A 144 -4.98 1.97 -41.19
C SER A 144 -4.58 0.78 -42.05
N ALA A 145 -5.48 -0.19 -42.24
CA ALA A 145 -5.28 -1.32 -43.18
C ALA A 145 -6.31 -1.30 -44.32
#